data_AF-A0A558FJN4-F1
#
_entry.id   AF-A0A558FJN4-F1
#
_cell.length_a   1.000
_cell.length_b   1.000
_cell.length_c   1.000
_cell.angle_alpha   90.00
_cell.angle_beta   90.00
_cell.angle_gamma   90.00
#
_symmetry.space_group_name_H-M   'P 1'
#
loop_
_entity.id
_entity.type
_entity.pdbx_description
1 polymer ?
#
loop_
_entity_poly.entity_id
_entity_poly.type
_entity_poly.pdbx_seq_one_letter_code
_entity_poly.pdbx_strand_id
1 'polypeptide(L)'
;MTDPTTKSTPFARCDHVDHYLFAVQPDIPLLDALEHASVYLSCAEALAHQAPTATRPEHIVSLRWASQQMLGTARSLLQASIDGLHAAQPGDDA
;
A
#
# COMPACT_ATOMS: atom_id res chain seq x y z
N MET A 1 24.93 -7.71 9.28
CA MET A 1 23.48 -7.96 9.33
C MET A 1 22.91 -7.40 8.05
N THR A 2 22.14 -8.18 7.30
CA THR A 2 21.39 -7.67 6.16
C THR A 2 20.27 -6.81 6.71
N ASP A 3 20.17 -5.56 6.26
CA ASP A 3 19.04 -4.71 6.64
C ASP A 3 17.73 -5.35 6.16
N PRO A 4 16.64 -5.25 6.94
CA PRO A 4 15.36 -5.80 6.54
C PRO A 4 14.89 -5.15 5.23
N THR A 5 14.16 -5.93 4.44
CA THR A 5 13.60 -5.53 3.16
C THR A 5 12.14 -5.94 3.08
N THR A 6 11.38 -5.31 2.18
CA THR A 6 9.99 -5.67 1.91
C THR A 6 9.87 -7.16 1.57
N LYS A 7 8.73 -7.75 1.93
CA LYS A 7 8.32 -9.08 1.46
C LYS A 7 7.31 -8.98 0.33
N SER A 8 7.17 -10.06 -0.43
CA SER A 8 6.15 -10.14 -1.45
C SER A 8 4.78 -10.23 -0.80
N THR A 9 4.00 -9.15 -0.93
CA THR A 9 2.67 -9.04 -0.33
C THR A 9 1.63 -8.80 -1.44
N PRO A 10 0.82 -9.80 -1.78
CA PRO A 10 -0.24 -9.66 -2.78
C PRO A 10 -1.31 -8.65 -2.36
N PHE A 11 -1.82 -7.88 -3.32
CA PHE A 11 -2.88 -6.90 -3.10
C PHE A 11 -3.73 -6.66 -4.36
N ALA A 12 -4.81 -5.89 -4.20
CA ALA A 12 -5.88 -5.74 -5.20
C ALA A 12 -6.45 -7.11 -5.62
N ARG A 13 -7.28 -7.68 -4.73
CA ARG A 13 -8.00 -8.93 -5.01
C ARG A 13 -8.91 -8.69 -6.23
N CYS A 14 -8.88 -9.60 -7.17
CA CYS A 14 -9.82 -9.57 -8.29
C CYS A 14 -11.16 -10.16 -7.84
N ASP A 15 -12.27 -9.45 -8.05
CA ASP A 15 -13.58 -9.92 -7.58
C ASP A 15 -14.07 -11.20 -8.29
N HIS A 16 -13.52 -11.49 -9.47
CA HIS A 16 -13.98 -12.57 -10.35
C HIS A 16 -13.10 -13.83 -10.29
N VAL A 17 -11.95 -13.78 -9.61
CA VAL A 17 -11.03 -14.91 -9.45
C VAL A 17 -10.42 -14.87 -8.06
N ASP A 18 -10.12 -16.01 -7.44
CA ASP A 18 -9.46 -16.06 -6.12
C ASP A 18 -7.95 -15.78 -6.23
N HIS A 19 -7.61 -14.69 -6.93
CA HIS A 19 -6.24 -14.24 -7.19
C HIS A 19 -6.12 -12.73 -6.97
N TYR A 20 -4.90 -12.31 -6.65
CA TYR A 20 -4.51 -10.91 -6.54
C TYR A 20 -3.90 -10.42 -7.85
N LEU A 21 -4.19 -9.18 -8.22
CA LEU A 21 -3.69 -8.59 -9.47
C LEU A 21 -2.24 -8.10 -9.34
N PHE A 22 -1.84 -7.68 -8.14
CA PHE A 22 -0.54 -7.09 -7.88
C PHE A 22 0.10 -7.69 -6.65
N ALA A 23 1.41 -7.50 -6.51
CA ALA A 23 2.15 -7.78 -5.29
C ALA A 23 3.21 -6.69 -5.09
N VAL A 24 3.50 -6.37 -3.83
CA VAL A 24 4.67 -5.55 -3.50
C VAL A 24 5.93 -6.32 -3.90
N GLN A 25 6.88 -5.63 -4.52
CA GLN A 25 8.16 -6.22 -4.88
C GLN A 25 8.96 -6.51 -3.61
N PRO A 26 9.50 -7.74 -3.44
CA PRO A 26 10.38 -8.03 -2.34
C PRO A 26 11.73 -7.33 -2.50
N ASP A 27 12.53 -7.35 -1.44
CA ASP A 27 13.94 -6.93 -1.47
C ASP A 27 14.15 -5.41 -1.69
N ILE A 28 13.11 -4.61 -1.45
CA ILE A 28 13.21 -3.15 -1.42
C ILE A 28 13.59 -2.70 0.00
N PRO A 29 14.52 -1.74 0.18
CA PRO A 29 14.81 -1.19 1.49
C PRO A 29 13.55 -0.62 2.17
N LEU A 30 13.39 -0.90 3.47
CA LEU A 30 12.18 -0.49 4.18
C LEU A 30 11.96 1.01 4.20
N LEU A 31 13.03 1.80 4.32
CA LEU A 31 12.92 3.26 4.32
C LEU A 31 12.28 3.77 3.02
N ASP A 32 12.80 3.33 1.87
CA ASP A 32 12.28 3.70 0.55
C ASP A 32 10.79 3.31 0.42
N ALA A 33 10.43 2.10 0.87
CA ALA A 33 9.04 1.62 0.83
C ALA A 33 8.11 2.45 1.74
N LEU A 34 8.57 2.84 2.94
CA LEU A 34 7.80 3.64 3.89
C LEU A 34 7.64 5.10 3.43
N GLU A 35 8.67 5.68 2.81
CA GLU A 35 8.58 7.01 2.18
C GLU A 35 7.51 7.03 1.09
N HIS A 36 7.49 6.01 0.23
CA HIS A 36 6.44 5.88 -0.79
C HIS A 36 5.06 5.66 -0.17
N ALA A 37 4.94 4.82 0.87
CA ALA A 37 3.69 4.62 1.57
C ALA A 37 3.14 5.94 2.14
N SER A 38 4.01 6.79 2.70
CA SER A 38 3.65 8.11 3.21
C SER A 38 3.09 9.02 2.10
N VAL A 39 3.75 9.07 0.93
CA VAL A 39 3.26 9.83 -0.22
C VAL A 39 1.89 9.34 -0.68
N TYR A 40 1.70 8.02 -0.80
CA TYR A 40 0.41 7.43 -1.17
C TYR A 40 -0.69 7.80 -0.17
N LEU A 41 -0.40 7.80 1.14
CA LEU A 41 -1.36 8.21 2.18
C LEU A 41 -1.73 9.69 2.07
N SER A 42 -0.75 10.58 1.90
CA SER A 42 -1.02 12.01 1.72
C SER A 42 -1.84 12.29 0.46
N CYS A 43 -1.54 11.60 -0.64
CA CYS A 43 -2.33 11.71 -1.88
C CYS A 43 -3.76 11.17 -1.66
N ALA A 44 -3.91 10.01 -1.00
CA ALA A 44 -5.21 9.44 -0.72
C ALA A 44 -6.07 10.41 0.11
N GLU A 45 -5.49 11.03 1.13
CA GLU A 45 -6.13 12.03 1.97
C GLU A 45 -6.55 13.27 1.18
N ALA A 46 -5.64 13.84 0.38
CA ALA A 46 -5.94 15.01 -0.43
C ALA A 46 -7.11 14.76 -1.41
N LEU A 47 -7.09 13.61 -2.09
CA LEU A 47 -8.16 13.21 -3.02
C LEU A 47 -9.49 12.99 -2.30
N ALA A 48 -9.47 12.41 -1.09
CA ALA A 48 -10.67 12.21 -0.28
C ALA A 48 -11.29 13.55 0.15
N HIS A 49 -10.47 14.55 0.49
CA HIS A 49 -10.92 15.91 0.82
C HIS A 49 -11.45 16.69 -0.40
N GLN A 50 -10.88 16.46 -1.59
CA GLN A 50 -11.31 17.10 -2.83
C GLN A 50 -12.59 16.49 -3.40
N ALA A 51 -12.87 15.21 -3.17
CA ALA A 51 -14.01 14.55 -3.79
C ALA A 51 -15.38 15.19 -3.46
N PRO A 52 -15.69 15.60 -2.23
CA PRO A 52 -16.96 16.26 -1.91
C PRO A 52 -17.12 17.67 -2.50
N THR A 53 -16.02 18.34 -2.86
CA THR A 53 -16.03 19.71 -3.38
C THR A 53 -16.10 19.76 -4.90
N ALA A 54 -15.99 18.60 -5.57
CA ALA A 54 -16.10 18.51 -7.02
C ALA A 54 -17.54 18.77 -7.49
N THR A 55 -17.68 19.62 -8.51
CA THR A 55 -18.99 20.03 -9.07
C THR A 55 -19.59 19.01 -10.03
N ARG A 56 -18.78 18.08 -10.54
CA ARG A 56 -19.16 17.10 -11.56
C ARG A 56 -19.25 15.69 -10.95
N PRO A 57 -20.41 15.00 -11.00
CA PRO A 57 -20.58 13.69 -10.39
C PRO A 57 -19.53 12.65 -10.80
N GLU A 58 -19.13 12.63 -12.07
CA GLU A 58 -18.11 11.73 -12.60
C GLU A 58 -16.72 12.00 -11.99
N HIS A 59 -16.41 13.25 -11.65
CA HIS A 59 -15.18 13.60 -10.94
C HIS A 59 -15.21 13.12 -9.50
N ILE A 60 -16.35 13.21 -8.81
CA ILE A 60 -16.50 12.70 -7.44
C ILE A 60 -16.16 11.21 -7.40
N VAL A 61 -16.74 10.42 -8.32
CA VAL A 61 -16.51 8.97 -8.40
C VAL A 61 -15.04 8.68 -8.69
N SER A 62 -14.44 9.38 -9.64
CA SER A 62 -13.05 9.18 -10.06
C SER A 62 -12.07 9.51 -8.94
N LEU A 63 -12.27 10.62 -8.22
CA LEU A 63 -11.43 11.05 -7.09
C LEU A 63 -11.54 10.06 -5.92
N ARG A 64 -12.75 9.59 -5.60
CA ARG A 64 -12.96 8.56 -4.56
C ARG A 64 -12.28 7.26 -4.92
N TRP A 65 -12.46 6.79 -6.16
CA TRP A 65 -11.82 5.57 -6.63
C TRP A 65 -10.29 5.69 -6.57
N ALA A 66 -9.72 6.80 -7.06
CA ALA A 66 -8.28 7.04 -6.99
C ALA A 66 -7.76 7.07 -5.55
N SER A 67 -8.47 7.78 -4.63
CA SER A 67 -8.14 7.78 -3.20
C SER A 67 -8.11 6.37 -2.61
N GLN A 68 -9.10 5.53 -2.93
CA GLN A 68 -9.15 4.14 -2.48
C GLN A 68 -7.99 3.29 -3.04
N GLN A 69 -7.62 3.48 -4.31
CA GLN A 69 -6.46 2.78 -4.88
C GLN A 69 -5.16 3.20 -4.18
N MET A 70 -4.94 4.49 -3.96
CA MET A 70 -3.76 5.01 -3.25
C MET A 70 -3.68 4.46 -1.83
N LEU A 71 -4.81 4.42 -1.11
CA LEU A 71 -4.89 3.84 0.23
C LEU A 71 -4.61 2.34 0.24
N GLY A 72 -5.13 1.61 -0.74
CA GLY A 72 -4.85 0.18 -0.92
C GLY A 72 -3.37 -0.08 -1.11
N THR A 73 -2.72 0.64 -2.04
CA THR A 73 -1.29 0.53 -2.31
C THR A 73 -0.43 0.87 -1.08
N ALA A 74 -0.75 1.96 -0.37
CA ALA A 74 -0.06 2.32 0.86
C ALA A 74 -0.12 1.22 1.92
N ARG A 75 -1.31 0.63 2.13
CA ARG A 75 -1.49 -0.47 3.08
C ARG A 75 -0.65 -1.69 2.71
N SER A 76 -0.58 -2.01 1.43
CA SER A 76 0.22 -3.14 0.96
C SER A 76 1.72 -2.91 1.16
N LEU A 77 2.21 -1.69 0.91
CA LEU A 77 3.60 -1.31 1.21
C LEU A 77 3.90 -1.41 2.71
N LEU A 78 3.01 -0.91 3.57
CA LEU A 78 3.16 -1.02 5.02
C LEU A 78 3.20 -2.48 5.47
N GLN A 79 2.28 -3.31 4.97
CA GLN A 79 2.24 -4.73 5.32
C GLN A 79 3.51 -5.46 4.87
N ALA A 80 3.95 -5.24 3.63
CA ALA A 80 5.20 -5.79 3.11
C ALA A 80 6.43 -5.39 3.95
N SER A 81 6.45 -4.16 4.45
CA SER A 81 7.51 -3.68 5.33
C SER A 81 7.45 -4.31 6.72
N ILE A 82 6.26 -4.45 7.30
CA ILE A 82 6.04 -5.12 8.60
C ILE A 82 6.47 -6.59 8.51
N ASP A 83 6.07 -7.29 7.45
CA ASP A 83 6.47 -8.69 7.21
C ASP A 83 7.99 -8.80 7.06
N GLY A 84 8.62 -7.80 6.42
CA GLY A 84 10.07 -7.65 6.32
C GLY A 84 10.78 -7.52 7.66
N LEU A 85 10.24 -6.68 8.55
CA LEU A 85 10.74 -6.50 9.91
C LEU A 85 10.63 -7.79 10.73
N HIS A 86 9.45 -8.42 10.74
CA HIS A 86 9.23 -9.67 11.48
C HIS A 86 10.18 -10.77 11.00
N ALA A 87 10.42 -10.89 9.70
CA ALA A 87 11.33 -11.89 9.14
C ALA A 87 12.82 -11.64 9.49
N ALA A 88 13.17 -10.40 9.85
CA ALA A 88 14.53 -10.04 10.25
C ALA A 88 14.76 -10.12 11.77
N GLN A 89 13.71 -10.26 12.57
CA GLN A 89 13.87 -10.53 13.99
C GLN A 89 14.42 -11.96 14.15
N PRO A 90 15.56 -12.16 14.85
CA PRO A 90 16.00 -13.51 15.19
C PRO A 90 14.87 -14.17 15.96
N GLY A 91 14.50 -15.39 15.57
CA GLY A 91 13.46 -16.15 16.23
C GLY A 91 13.69 -16.13 17.73
N ASP A 92 12.64 -15.74 18.47
CA ASP A 92 12.46 -16.13 19.86
C ASP A 92 12.22 -17.66 19.83
N ASP A 93 13.28 -18.42 19.52
CA ASP A 93 13.31 -19.87 19.57
C ASP A 93 13.26 -20.25 21.05
N ALA A 94 12.04 -20.29 21.59
CA ALA A 94 11.70 -20.87 22.88
C ALA A 94 11.52 -22.39 22.80
#